data_AF-A0A1R0H0C1-F1
#
_entry.id   AF-A0A1R0H0C1-F1
#
_cell.length_a   1.000
_cell.length_b   1.000
_cell.length_c   1.000
_cell.angle_alpha   90.00
_cell.angle_beta   90.00
_cell.angle_gamma   90.00
#
_symmetry.space_group_name_H-M   'P 1'
#
loop_
_entity.id
_entity.type
_entity.pdbx_description
1 polymer ?
#
loop_
_entity_poly.entity_id
_entity_poly.type
_entity_poly.pdbx_seq_one_letter_code
_entity_poly.pdbx_strand_id
1 'polypeptide(L)'
;MEFGGDGTTGTSEYLCSVRQGCPESSFLLNLFISDIFDGMEEVYVPSLGKSIPEILFADDSVVIANTPDPLQRSLNPVSRWVNP
;
A
#
# COMPACT_ATOMS: atom_id res chain seq x y z
N MET A 1 22.86 20.59 7.83
CA MET A 1 23.10 20.17 9.22
C MET A 1 23.88 18.86 9.10
N GLU A 2 25.17 18.90 9.37
CA GLU A 2 26.04 17.71 9.31
C GLU A 2 25.79 16.82 10.52
N PHE A 3 25.66 15.52 10.30
CA PHE A 3 25.77 14.53 11.35
C PHE A 3 27.14 13.87 11.24
N GLY A 4 28.07 14.32 12.10
CA GLY A 4 29.30 13.60 12.39
C GLY A 4 28.97 12.39 13.25
N GLY A 5 29.34 11.20 12.77
CA GLY A 5 29.16 9.93 13.48
C GLY A 5 30.31 8.99 13.14
N ASP A 6 31.09 8.67 14.17
CA ASP A 6 32.18 7.71 14.24
C ASP A 6 31.82 6.32 13.64
N GLY A 7 32.40 6.01 12.49
CA GLY A 7 33.33 4.88 12.32
C GLY A 7 32.89 3.43 12.52
N THR A 8 31.63 3.13 12.87
CA THR A 8 31.14 1.73 12.93
C THR A 8 29.70 1.58 12.43
N THR A 9 29.46 1.88 11.15
CA THR A 9 28.21 1.44 10.49
C THR A 9 28.34 -0.03 10.10
N GLY A 10 27.98 -0.93 11.01
CA GLY A 10 27.73 -2.32 10.65
C GLY A 10 26.74 -2.37 9.48
N THR A 11 27.14 -2.96 8.36
CA THR A 11 26.26 -3.18 7.23
C THR A 11 25.23 -4.24 7.62
N SER A 12 24.02 -3.80 7.97
CA SER A 12 22.88 -4.70 8.01
C SER A 12 22.45 -4.98 6.58
N GLU A 13 22.52 -6.24 6.16
CA GLU A 13 22.02 -6.66 4.85
C GLU A 13 20.49 -6.57 4.87
N TYR A 14 19.94 -5.65 4.07
CA TYR A 14 18.50 -5.53 3.88
C TYR A 14 18.01 -6.75 3.10
N LEU A 15 17.49 -7.76 3.78
CA LEU A 15 16.96 -8.97 3.14
C LEU A 15 15.62 -8.71 2.41
N CYS A 16 14.80 -7.75 2.90
CA CYS A 16 13.51 -7.38 2.28
C CYS A 16 12.97 -6.06 2.89
N SER A 17 13.55 -4.90 2.58
CA SER A 17 12.97 -3.59 2.96
C SER A 17 13.53 -2.45 2.10
N VAL A 18 12.86 -1.29 2.14
CA VAL A 18 13.34 -0.03 1.56
C VAL A 18 13.91 0.88 2.66
N ARG A 19 14.77 1.84 2.30
CA ARG A 19 15.37 2.76 3.29
C ARG A 19 14.38 3.87 3.68
N GLN A 20 14.05 4.00 4.95
CA GLN A 20 13.24 5.12 5.43
C GLN A 20 13.96 6.45 5.17
N GLY A 21 13.22 7.45 4.69
CA GLY A 21 13.76 8.77 4.36
C GLY A 21 14.48 8.87 3.01
N CYS A 22 14.56 7.77 2.25
CA CYS A 22 15.02 7.80 0.86
C CYS A 22 13.86 8.20 -0.07
N PRO A 23 14.00 9.25 -0.89
CA PRO A 23 12.92 9.73 -1.78
C PRO A 23 12.33 8.65 -2.68
N GLU A 24 13.16 7.73 -3.17
CA GLU A 24 12.79 6.65 -4.09
C GLU A 24 12.02 5.51 -3.40
N SER A 25 12.15 5.39 -2.08
CA SER A 25 11.54 4.28 -1.32
C SER A 25 10.01 4.35 -1.33
N SER A 26 9.44 5.56 -1.34
CA SER A 26 7.98 5.74 -1.48
C SER A 26 7.45 5.28 -2.84
N PHE A 27 8.22 5.50 -3.91
CA PHE A 27 7.84 5.02 -5.24
C PHE A 27 7.87 3.49 -5.32
N LEU A 28 8.89 2.86 -4.73
CA LEU A 28 9.01 1.41 -4.66
C LEU A 28 7.88 0.78 -3.83
N LEU A 29 7.51 1.38 -2.71
CA LEU A 29 6.36 0.93 -1.91
C LEU A 29 5.06 1.03 -2.73
N ASN A 30 4.84 2.15 -3.42
CA ASN A 30 3.65 2.35 -4.25
C ASN A 30 3.58 1.34 -5.41
N LEU A 31 4.72 0.97 -6.02
CA LEU A 31 4.77 -0.08 -7.04
C LEU A 31 4.41 -1.44 -6.44
N PHE A 32 4.95 -1.77 -5.26
CA PHE A 32 4.72 -3.05 -4.60
C PHE A 32 3.25 -3.28 -4.24
N ILE A 33 2.56 -2.26 -3.73
CA ILE A 33 1.16 -2.37 -3.28
C ILE A 33 0.14 -2.08 -4.40
N SER A 34 0.59 -1.76 -5.62
CA SER A 34 -0.31 -1.28 -6.69
C SER A 34 -1.32 -2.31 -7.20
N ASP A 35 -1.05 -3.60 -6.99
CA ASP A 35 -1.86 -4.72 -7.49
C ASP A 35 -2.72 -5.39 -6.40
N ILE A 36 -2.65 -4.92 -5.15
CA ILE A 36 -3.35 -5.52 -4.00
C ILE A 36 -4.88 -5.58 -4.20
N PHE A 37 -5.37 -4.77 -5.13
CA PHE A 37 -6.77 -4.52 -5.41
C PHE A 37 -7.26 -5.00 -6.77
N ASP A 38 -6.41 -5.69 -7.54
CA ASP A 38 -6.76 -6.15 -8.87
C ASP A 38 -8.02 -7.04 -8.86
N GLY A 39 -9.02 -6.62 -9.64
CA GLY A 39 -10.28 -7.37 -9.82
C GLY A 39 -11.35 -7.15 -8.73
N MET A 40 -11.21 -6.13 -7.88
CA MET A 40 -12.24 -5.77 -6.90
C MET A 40 -13.44 -5.04 -7.51
N GLU A 41 -14.59 -5.14 -6.83
CA GLU A 41 -15.84 -4.51 -7.26
C GLU A 41 -15.80 -2.99 -7.00
N GLU A 42 -16.10 -2.17 -8.01
CA GLU A 42 -16.06 -0.71 -7.89
C GLU A 42 -17.34 -0.11 -7.31
N VAL A 43 -17.19 0.98 -6.53
CA VAL A 43 -18.29 1.77 -5.99
C VAL A 43 -18.38 3.12 -6.68
N TYR A 44 -19.56 3.45 -7.19
CA TYR A 44 -19.84 4.75 -7.80
C TYR A 44 -19.81 5.87 -6.76
N VAL A 45 -18.94 6.87 -6.97
CA VAL A 45 -18.81 8.04 -6.10
C VAL A 45 -19.40 9.26 -6.83
N PRO A 46 -20.61 9.73 -6.45
CA PRO A 46 -21.31 10.79 -7.18
C PRO A 46 -20.54 12.10 -7.27
N SER A 47 -19.81 12.48 -6.22
CA SER A 47 -19.00 13.71 -6.17
C SER A 47 -17.82 13.68 -7.14
N LEU A 48 -17.38 12.50 -7.55
CA LEU A 48 -16.24 12.29 -8.45
C LEU A 48 -16.69 11.90 -9.86
N GLY A 49 -17.98 11.60 -10.05
CA GLY A 49 -18.57 11.17 -11.33
C GLY A 49 -17.99 9.87 -11.86
N LYS A 50 -17.36 9.05 -11.00
CA LYS A 50 -16.67 7.82 -11.39
C LYS A 50 -16.85 6.74 -10.34
N SER A 51 -16.71 5.49 -10.78
CA SER A 51 -16.57 4.35 -9.88
C SER A 51 -15.12 4.21 -9.47
N ILE A 52 -14.88 3.89 -8.19
CA ILE A 52 -13.56 3.56 -7.66
C ILE A 52 -13.64 2.23 -6.90
N PRO A 53 -12.69 1.30 -7.13
CA PRO A 53 -12.62 0.06 -6.36
C PRO A 53 -12.20 0.33 -4.91
N GLU A 54 -11.24 1.24 -4.71
CA GLU A 54 -10.75 1.64 -3.40
C GLU A 54 -10.05 3.00 -3.43
N ILE A 55 -9.42 3.32 -2.29
CA ILE A 55 -8.48 4.42 -2.13
C ILE A 55 -7.18 3.85 -1.55
N LEU A 56 -6.06 4.23 -2.15
CA LEU A 56 -4.71 3.91 -1.67
C LEU A 56 -3.94 5.21 -1.42
N PHE A 57 -3.30 5.32 -0.26
CA PHE A 57 -2.41 6.42 0.08
C PHE A 57 -1.26 5.94 0.97
N ALA A 58 -0.04 5.93 0.43
CA ALA A 58 1.11 5.32 1.10
C ALA A 58 0.77 3.88 1.54
N ASP A 59 0.98 3.54 2.81
CA ASP A 59 0.63 2.25 3.40
C ASP A 59 -0.84 2.12 3.84
N ASP A 60 -1.61 3.22 3.80
CA ASP A 60 -3.03 3.21 4.13
C ASP A 60 -3.88 2.85 2.90
N SER A 61 -4.86 1.97 3.12
CA SER A 61 -5.82 1.61 2.08
C SER A 61 -7.25 1.50 2.62
N VAL A 62 -8.22 1.80 1.76
CA VAL A 62 -9.64 1.84 2.12
C VAL A 62 -10.48 1.14 1.06
N VAL A 63 -11.04 -0.01 1.42
CA VAL A 63 -12.01 -0.74 0.60
C VAL A 63 -13.41 -0.15 0.79
N ILE A 64 -14.10 0.14 -0.30
CA ILE A 64 -15.45 0.72 -0.30
C ILE A 64 -16.42 -0.31 -0.87
N ALA A 65 -17.59 -0.48 -0.25
CA ALA A 65 -18.65 -1.33 -0.77
C ALA A 65 -20.03 -0.82 -0.34
N ASN A 66 -21.04 -1.06 -1.17
CA ASN A 66 -22.43 -0.67 -0.86
C ASN A 66 -23.10 -1.59 0.17
N THR A 67 -22.62 -2.83 0.30
CA THR A 67 -23.18 -3.84 1.20
C THR A 67 -22.08 -4.72 1.82
N PRO A 68 -22.38 -5.45 2.92
CA PRO A 68 -21.39 -6.29 3.59
C PRO A 68 -20.82 -7.44 2.74
N ASP A 69 -21.63 -8.05 1.88
CA ASP A 69 -21.20 -9.18 1.05
C ASP A 69 -20.07 -8.83 0.05
N PRO A 70 -20.17 -7.77 -0.77
CA PRO A 70 -19.07 -7.31 -1.61
C PRO A 70 -17.89 -6.79 -0.79
N LEU A 71 -18.12 -6.16 0.37
CA LEU A 71 -17.03 -5.77 1.27
C LEU A 71 -16.18 -6.98 1.68
N GLN A 72 -16.83 -8.06 2.14
CA GLN A 72 -16.16 -9.28 2.53
C GLN A 72 -15.45 -9.95 1.35
N ARG A 73 -16.07 -9.93 0.16
CA ARG A 73 -15.46 -10.45 -1.07
C ARG A 73 -14.19 -9.69 -1.44
N SER A 74 -14.15 -8.38 -1.27
CA SER A 74 -12.96 -7.54 -1.49
C SER A 74 -11.90 -7.70 -0.40
N LEU A 75 -12.30 -7.85 0.88
CA LEU A 75 -11.34 -8.04 1.98
C LEU A 75 -10.62 -9.40 1.98
N ASN A 76 -11.25 -10.44 1.44
CA ASN A 76 -10.66 -11.77 1.38
C ASN A 76 -9.32 -11.83 0.58
N PRO A 77 -9.23 -11.31 -0.65
CA PRO A 77 -7.96 -11.24 -1.38
C PRO A 77 -6.92 -10.34 -0.71
N VAL A 78 -7.30 -9.15 -0.19
CA VAL A 78 -6.37 -8.29 0.59
C VAL A 78 -5.76 -9.06 1.75
N SER A 79 -6.60 -9.79 2.50
CA SER A 79 -6.14 -10.56 3.67
C SER A 79 -5.14 -11.66 3.30
N ARG A 80 -5.28 -12.28 2.11
CA ARG A 80 -4.33 -13.26 1.59
C ARG A 80 -3.05 -12.61 1.07
N TRP A 81 -3.17 -11.43 0.45
CA TRP A 81 -2.02 -10.69 -0.05
C TRP A 81 -1.09 -10.24 1.10
N VAL A 82 -1.69 -9.77 2.21
CA VAL A 82 -0.95 -9.33 3.40
C VAL A 82 -0.42 -10.52 4.24
N ASN A 83 -1.10 -11.67 4.19
CA ASN A 83 -0.70 -12.89 4.90
C ASN A 83 -0.46 -14.05 3.92
N PRO A 84 0.63 -13.98 3.14
CA PRO A 84 0.96 -15.01 2.14
C PRO A 84 1.30 -16.38 2.77
#